data_AF-A0A2I8VP73-F1
#
_entry.id   AF-A0A2I8VP73-F1
#
_cell.length_a   1.000
_cell.length_b   1.000
_cell.length_c   1.000
_cell.angle_alpha   90.00
_cell.angle_beta   90.00
_cell.angle_gamma   90.00
#
_symmetry.space_group_name_H-M   'P 1'
#
loop_
_entity.id
_entity.type
_entity.pdbx_description
1 polymer ?
#
loop_
_entity_poly.entity_id
_entity_poly.type
_entity_poly.pdbx_seq_one_letter_code
_entity_poly.pdbx_strand_id
1 'polypeptide(L)'
;MPEERPSPAVERLSLSREEQWTLHDVLRDHLEAGDERSEDADATDCRAAFERLDDGRLRFTRAQLETMRRTLARAHHRRRWEVERPQLEGLLHRISRALE
;
A
#
# COMPACT_ATOMS: atom_id res chain seq x y z
N MET A 1 -15.60 10.20 -31.55
CA MET A 1 -14.73 9.13 -31.04
C MET A 1 -14.70 9.29 -29.53
N PRO A 2 -15.26 8.39 -28.72
CA PRO A 2 -15.06 8.46 -27.29
C PRO A 2 -13.59 8.09 -27.01
N GLU A 3 -12.87 8.99 -26.37
CA GLU A 3 -11.53 8.74 -25.87
C GLU A 3 -11.66 7.68 -24.77
N GLU A 4 -11.26 6.45 -25.08
CA GLU A 4 -11.06 5.39 -24.11
C GLU A 4 -9.96 5.88 -23.15
N ARG A 5 -10.37 6.51 -22.05
CA ARG A 5 -9.46 6.82 -20.95
C ARG A 5 -8.76 5.51 -20.58
N PRO A 6 -7.43 5.42 -20.59
CA PRO A 6 -6.75 4.20 -20.19
C PRO A 6 -7.23 3.89 -18.78
N SER A 7 -7.98 2.80 -18.65
CA SER A 7 -8.41 2.33 -17.32
C SER A 7 -7.13 2.14 -16.51
N PRO A 8 -7.02 2.72 -15.30
CA PRO A 8 -5.83 2.54 -14.51
C PRO A 8 -5.63 1.04 -14.34
N ALA A 9 -4.47 0.53 -14.73
CA ALA A 9 -4.18 -0.89 -14.58
C ALA A 9 -4.39 -1.27 -13.11
N VAL A 10 -5.39 -2.11 -12.87
CA VAL A 10 -5.75 -2.58 -11.54
C VAL A 10 -5.06 -3.92 -11.34
N GLU A 11 -4.11 -3.94 -10.44
CA GLU A 11 -3.32 -5.10 -10.12
C GLU A 11 -3.90 -5.83 -8.90
N ARG A 12 -3.94 -7.16 -9.00
CA ARG A 12 -4.44 -8.00 -7.91
C ARG A 12 -3.25 -8.51 -7.10
N LEU A 13 -3.16 -8.08 -5.85
CA LEU A 13 -2.20 -8.66 -4.91
C LEU A 13 -2.75 -9.98 -4.35
N SER A 14 -1.92 -11.01 -4.34
CA SER A 14 -2.18 -12.24 -3.59
C SER A 14 -1.47 -12.11 -2.25
N LEU A 15 -2.22 -11.77 -1.20
CA LEU A 15 -1.72 -11.59 0.15
C LEU A 15 -2.37 -12.61 1.09
N SER A 16 -1.57 -13.20 1.97
CA SER A 16 -2.07 -14.03 3.08
C SER A 16 -2.81 -13.15 4.10
N ARG A 17 -3.63 -13.75 4.97
CA ARG A 17 -4.37 -12.99 5.97
C ARG A 17 -3.46 -12.20 6.92
N GLU A 18 -2.34 -12.80 7.36
CA GLU A 18 -1.31 -12.08 8.15
C GLU A 18 -0.75 -10.90 7.37
N GLU A 19 -0.35 -11.11 6.11
CA GLU A 19 0.20 -10.04 5.26
C GLU A 19 -0.79 -8.89 5.04
N GLN A 20 -2.08 -9.20 4.91
CA GLN A 20 -3.15 -8.19 4.85
C GLN A 20 -3.26 -7.40 6.16
N TRP A 21 -3.19 -8.08 7.30
CA TRP A 21 -3.23 -7.42 8.61
C TRP A 21 -2.02 -6.52 8.84
N THR A 22 -0.81 -6.98 8.53
CA THR A 22 0.41 -6.17 8.64
C THR A 22 0.33 -4.94 7.73
N LEU A 23 -0.08 -5.13 6.46
CA LEU A 23 -0.26 -4.02 5.53
C LEU A 23 -1.31 -3.01 6.01
N HIS A 24 -2.42 -3.51 6.56
CA HIS A 24 -3.46 -2.66 7.15
C HIS A 24 -2.92 -1.85 8.34
N ASP A 25 -2.18 -2.48 9.25
CA ASP A 25 -1.63 -1.81 10.42
C ASP A 25 -0.58 -0.75 10.04
N VAL A 26 0.25 -1.04 9.04
CA VAL A 26 1.22 -0.08 8.50
C VAL A 26 0.54 1.12 7.85
N LEU A 27 -0.48 0.89 7.03
CA LEU A 27 -1.25 1.98 6.40
C LEU A 27 -1.96 2.83 7.45
N ARG A 28 -2.52 2.19 8.49
CA ARG A 28 -3.11 2.87 9.64
C ARG A 28 -2.09 3.72 10.38
N ASP A 29 -0.92 3.16 10.74
CA ASP A 29 0.16 3.90 11.43
C ASP A 29 0.60 5.13 10.62
N HIS A 30 0.64 5.02 9.29
CA HIS A 30 0.96 6.15 8.41
C HIS A 30 -0.13 7.23 8.37
N LEU A 31 -1.40 6.83 8.29
CA LEU A 31 -2.54 7.76 8.33
C LEU A 31 -2.66 8.45 9.70
N GLU A 32 -2.44 7.72 10.80
CA GLU A 32 -2.47 8.24 12.17
C GLU A 32 -1.26 9.12 12.50
N ALA A 33 -0.09 8.83 11.92
CA ALA A 33 1.09 9.68 12.05
C ALA A 33 0.90 11.06 11.41
N GLY A 34 -0.19 11.26 10.65
CA GLY A 34 -0.58 12.55 10.10
C GLY A 34 0.55 13.18 9.30
N ASP A 35 1.19 12.41 8.41
CA ASP A 35 2.41 12.85 7.76
C ASP A 35 2.14 14.08 6.88
N GLU A 36 2.37 15.26 7.45
CA GLU A 36 2.12 16.59 6.86
C GLU A 36 2.95 16.84 5.58
N ARG A 37 3.83 15.90 5.21
CA ARG A 37 4.64 15.88 3.99
C ARG A 37 4.14 14.95 2.89
N SER A 38 3.12 14.12 3.15
CA SER A 38 2.48 13.39 2.07
C SER A 38 1.71 14.40 1.22
N GLU A 39 2.19 14.65 0.01
CA GLU A 39 1.44 15.37 -1.03
C GLU A 39 0.00 14.83 -1.04
N ASP A 40 -1.03 15.69 -1.07
CA ASP A 40 -2.45 15.31 -0.92
C ASP A 40 -2.87 14.08 -1.75
N ALA A 41 -2.23 13.88 -2.90
CA ALA A 41 -2.40 12.71 -3.75
C ALA A 41 -1.96 11.38 -3.08
N ASP A 42 -0.76 11.32 -2.49
CA ASP A 42 -0.25 10.14 -1.77
C ASP A 42 -1.12 9.82 -0.55
N ALA A 43 -1.60 10.83 0.18
CA ALA A 43 -2.50 10.62 1.31
C ALA A 43 -3.86 10.04 0.86
N THR A 44 -4.38 10.52 -0.26
CA THR A 44 -5.63 10.05 -0.87
C THR A 44 -5.50 8.60 -1.36
N ASP A 45 -4.42 8.27 -2.06
CA ASP A 45 -4.16 6.91 -2.54
C ASP A 45 -3.90 5.94 -1.39
N CYS A 46 -3.19 6.36 -0.33
CA CYS A 46 -3.00 5.57 0.88
C CYS A 46 -4.32 5.24 1.56
N ARG A 47 -5.18 6.25 1.73
CA ARG A 47 -6.51 6.07 2.33
C ARG A 47 -7.40 5.16 1.49
N ALA A 48 -7.42 5.36 0.17
CA ALA A 48 -8.18 4.51 -0.73
C ALA A 48 -7.68 3.05 -0.73
N ALA A 49 -6.37 2.84 -0.58
CA ALA A 49 -5.78 1.50 -0.45
C ALA A 49 -6.13 0.86 0.90
N PHE A 50 -6.13 1.65 1.98
CA PHE A 50 -6.57 1.21 3.31
C PHE A 50 -8.04 0.77 3.31
N GLU A 51 -8.96 1.60 2.79
CA GLU A 51 -10.38 1.28 2.71
C GLU A 51 -10.66 0.03 1.86
N ARG A 52 -9.88 -0.17 0.79
CA ARG A 52 -9.98 -1.40 -0.02
C ARG A 52 -9.56 -2.63 0.74
N LEU A 53 -8.47 -2.54 1.50
CA LEU A 53 -7.97 -3.64 2.31
C LEU A 53 -8.96 -3.99 3.43
N ASP A 54 -9.58 -2.98 4.06
CA ASP A 54 -10.64 -3.13 5.06
C ASP A 54 -11.90 -3.81 4.48
N ASP A 55 -12.31 -3.45 3.26
CA ASP A 55 -13.40 -4.11 2.52
C ASP A 55 -13.01 -5.51 1.97
N GLY A 56 -11.79 -5.99 2.23
CA GLY A 56 -11.28 -7.27 1.74
C GLY A 56 -10.97 -7.29 0.24
N ARG A 57 -10.87 -6.12 -0.41
CA ARG A 57 -10.52 -5.97 -1.82
C ARG A 57 -9.02 -5.89 -2.01
N LEU A 58 -8.45 -6.91 -2.65
CA LEU A 58 -7.02 -6.98 -2.96
C LEU A 58 -6.68 -6.48 -4.37
N ARG A 59 -7.39 -5.45 -4.84
CA ARG A 59 -7.25 -4.88 -6.18
C ARG A 59 -6.87 -3.41 -6.06
N PHE A 60 -5.66 -3.06 -6.50
CA PHE A 60 -5.07 -1.74 -6.30
C PHE A 60 -4.64 -1.14 -7.64
N THR A 61 -4.65 0.18 -7.73
CA THR A 61 -4.07 0.87 -8.89
C THR A 61 -2.55 0.96 -8.74
N ARG A 62 -1.84 1.21 -9.84
CA ARG A 62 -0.40 1.45 -9.81
C ARG A 62 0.00 2.55 -8.80
N ALA A 63 -0.72 3.67 -8.78
CA ALA A 63 -0.48 4.76 -7.82
C ALA A 63 -0.60 4.27 -6.36
N GLN A 64 -1.65 3.50 -6.06
CA GLN A 64 -1.84 2.91 -4.73
C GLN A 64 -0.72 1.95 -4.35
N LEU A 65 -0.27 1.11 -5.29
CA LEU A 65 0.86 0.21 -5.06
C LEU A 65 2.16 0.99 -4.81
N GLU A 66 2.41 2.07 -5.55
CA GLU A 66 3.57 2.94 -5.33
C GLU A 66 3.53 3.60 -3.95
N THR A 67 2.37 4.12 -3.55
CA THR A 67 2.17 4.68 -2.21
C THR A 67 2.35 3.62 -1.13
N MET A 68 1.72 2.45 -1.26
CA MET A 68 1.91 1.31 -0.34
C MET A 68 3.38 0.92 -0.20
N ARG A 69 4.12 0.86 -1.32
CA ARG A 69 5.56 0.56 -1.31
C ARG A 69 6.35 1.60 -0.51
N ARG A 70 6.08 2.89 -0.71
CA ARG A 70 6.74 3.98 0.04
C ARG A 70 6.43 3.89 1.53
N THR A 71 5.18 3.64 1.89
CA THR A 71 4.74 3.50 3.28
C THR A 71 5.39 2.29 3.96
N LEU A 72 5.42 1.14 3.30
CA LEU A 72 6.10 -0.07 3.80
C LEU A 72 7.60 0.14 3.95
N ALA A 73 8.25 0.80 2.98
CA ALA A 73 9.67 1.11 3.06
C ALA A 73 9.96 1.99 4.28
N ARG A 74 9.10 2.98 4.55
CA ARG A 74 9.22 3.82 5.75
C ARG A 74 8.99 3.02 7.04
N ALA A 75 7.99 2.15 7.06
CA ALA A 75 7.72 1.27 8.21
C ALA A 75 8.92 0.34 8.48
N HIS A 76 9.55 -0.20 7.43
CA HIS A 76 10.74 -1.06 7.53
C HIS A 76 11.94 -0.39 8.23
N HIS A 77 12.04 0.94 8.17
CA HIS A 77 13.07 1.73 8.86
C HIS A 77 12.67 2.17 10.28
N ARG A 78 11.41 1.99 10.70
CA ARG A 78 10.94 2.33 12.05
C ARG A 78 11.14 1.14 13.00
N ARG A 79 11.69 1.42 14.19
CA ARG A 79 11.89 0.40 15.25
C ARG A 79 10.60 -0.33 15.66
N ARG A 80 9.44 0.33 15.56
CA ARG A 80 8.13 -0.25 15.86
C ARG A 80 7.89 -1.58 15.11
N TRP A 81 8.42 -1.68 13.89
CA TRP A 81 8.19 -2.81 12.99
C TRP A 81 9.38 -3.77 12.92
N GLU A 82 10.35 -3.69 13.83
CA GLU A 82 11.58 -4.49 13.75
C GLU A 82 11.30 -6.00 13.75
N VAL A 83 10.27 -6.43 14.50
CA VAL A 83 9.82 -7.83 14.57
C VAL A 83 9.17 -8.29 13.26
N GLU A 84 8.42 -7.40 12.61
CA GLU A 84 7.65 -7.68 11.39
C GLU A 84 8.45 -7.36 10.11
N ARG A 85 9.70 -6.89 10.24
CA ARG A 85 10.61 -6.63 9.12
C ARG A 85 10.63 -7.69 8.03
N PRO A 86 10.79 -9.00 8.32
CA PRO A 86 10.78 -10.02 7.27
C PRO A 86 9.44 -10.08 6.51
N GLN A 87 8.32 -9.79 7.19
CA GLN A 87 7.01 -9.70 6.53
C GLN A 87 6.91 -8.43 5.68
N LEU A 88 7.42 -7.28 6.17
CA LEU A 88 7.49 -6.04 5.40
C LEU A 88 8.35 -6.18 4.15
N GLU A 89 9.49 -6.86 4.23
CA GLU A 89 10.35 -7.17 3.08
C GLU A 89 9.62 -8.05 2.05
N GLY A 90 8.90 -9.07 2.51
CA GLY A 90 8.05 -9.90 1.65
C GLY A 90 6.97 -9.09 0.93
N LEU A 91 6.28 -8.20 1.66
CA LEU A 91 5.27 -7.29 1.11
C LEU A 91 5.88 -6.33 0.08
N LEU A 92 7.03 -5.72 0.40
CA LEU A 92 7.76 -4.82 -0.49
C LEU A 92 8.17 -5.52 -1.79
N HIS A 93 8.66 -6.76 -1.69
CA HIS A 93 9.04 -7.55 -2.86
C HIS A 93 7.81 -7.86 -3.75
N ARG A 94 6.69 -8.27 -3.16
CA ARG A 94 5.45 -8.54 -3.92
C ARG A 94 4.89 -7.30 -4.61
N ILE A 95 4.86 -6.17 -3.91
CA ILE A 95 4.36 -4.91 -4.48
C ILE A 95 5.30 -4.40 -5.57
N SER A 96 6.61 -4.53 -5.37
CA SER A 96 7.59 -4.13 -6.40
C SER A 96 7.45 -5.00 -7.66
N ARG A 97 7.23 -6.30 -7.50
CA ARG A 97 7.00 -7.23 -8.61
C ARG A 97 5.68 -7.00 -9.35
N ALA A 98 4.67 -6.43 -8.69
CA ALA A 98 3.44 -5.99 -9.35
C ALA A 98 3.72 -4.74 -10.22
N LEU A 99 4.51 -3.81 -9.72
CA LEU A 99 4.84 -2.56 -10.42
C LEU A 99 5.77 -2.69 -11.64
N GLU A 100 6.48 -3.81 -11.78
CA GLU A 100 7.36 -4.18 -12.91
C GLU A 100 6.58 -4.67 -14.12
#